data_AF-A0A957Q8I5-F1
#
_entry.id   AF-A0A957Q8I5-F1
#
_cell.length_a   1.000
_cell.length_b   1.000
_cell.length_c   1.000
_cell.angle_alpha   90.00
_cell.angle_beta   90.00
_cell.angle_gamma   90.00
#
_symmetry.space_group_name_H-M   'P 1'
#
loop_
_entity.id
_entity.type
_entity.pdbx_description
1 polymer ?
#
loop_
_entity_poly.entity_id
_entity_poly.type
_entity_poly.pdbx_seq_one_letter_code
_entity_poly.pdbx_strand_id
1 'polypeptide(L)'
;MNIFTWLIIGHLVGDWMLQNDWMARGKARSFFTQAIFVHCLVYTATLVAALWIATLDQTLQPPYLIFLLTIFLSHWLIDAGNVAGHWVRWWRQSRLLFVRIMVDQTLHVLVLAFFMEWWL
;
A
#
# COMPACT_ATOMS: atom_id res chain seq x y z
N MET A 1 8.85 15.65 11.02
CA MET A 1 7.65 14.89 10.59
C MET A 1 7.55 13.64 11.45
N ASN A 2 6.34 13.19 11.77
CA ASN A 2 6.17 11.91 12.46
C ASN A 2 6.31 10.73 11.48
N ILE A 3 6.43 9.51 12.01
CA ILE A 3 6.55 8.28 11.22
C ILE A 3 5.39 8.15 10.24
N PHE A 4 4.16 8.37 10.69
CA PHE A 4 2.98 8.24 9.84
C PHE A 4 3.04 9.15 8.60
N THR A 5 3.52 10.39 8.74
CA THR A 5 3.67 11.31 7.60
C THR A 5 4.69 10.78 6.58
N TRP A 6 5.80 10.19 7.05
CA TRP A 6 6.76 9.54 6.16
C TRP A 6 6.16 8.32 5.45
N LEU A 7 5.35 7.52 6.14
CA LEU A 7 4.66 6.38 5.54
C LEU A 7 3.64 6.81 4.47
N ILE A 8 2.90 7.90 4.70
CA ILE A 8 2.01 8.49 3.68
C ILE A 8 2.78 8.92 2.44
N ILE A 9 3.93 9.60 2.62
CA ILE A 9 4.77 9.99 1.48
C ILE A 9 5.28 8.74 0.76
N GLY A 10 5.80 7.75 1.50
CA GLY A 10 6.25 6.48 0.94
C GLY A 10 5.17 5.76 0.15
N HIS A 11 3.93 5.77 0.64
CA HIS A 11 2.75 5.23 -0.06
C HIS A 11 2.50 5.92 -1.39
N LEU A 12 2.43 7.26 -1.40
CA LEU A 12 2.22 8.03 -2.63
C LEU A 12 3.36 7.82 -3.64
N VAL A 13 4.61 7.79 -3.17
CA VAL A 13 5.76 7.52 -4.05
C VAL A 13 5.69 6.09 -4.61
N GLY A 14 5.48 5.09 -3.76
CA GLY A 14 5.50 3.69 -4.16
C GLY A 14 4.34 3.31 -5.08
N ASP A 15 3.13 3.74 -4.75
CA ASP A 15 1.92 3.31 -5.46
C ASP A 15 1.58 4.18 -6.68
N TRP A 16 2.00 5.45 -6.71
CA TRP A 16 1.73 6.35 -7.84
C TRP A 16 2.97 6.71 -8.64
N MET A 17 4.04 7.19 -8.01
CA MET A 17 5.21 7.67 -8.76
C MET A 17 6.03 6.53 -9.39
N LEU A 18 6.14 5.41 -8.69
CA LEU A 18 6.94 4.26 -9.11
C LEU A 18 6.12 3.15 -9.77
N GLN A 19 4.79 3.22 -9.70
CA GLN A 19 3.91 2.32 -10.42
C GLN A 19 3.80 2.74 -11.89
N ASN A 20 4.22 1.88 -12.79
CA ASN A 20 4.03 2.08 -14.23
C ASN A 20 2.73 1.47 -14.75
N ASP A 21 2.45 1.75 -16.01
CA ASP A 21 1.22 1.31 -16.69
C ASP A 21 1.02 -0.21 -16.73
N TRP A 22 2.10 -0.97 -16.91
CA TRP A 22 2.05 -2.44 -16.91
C TRP A 22 1.63 -2.99 -15.54
N MET A 23 2.18 -2.43 -14.46
CA MET A 23 1.78 -2.77 -13.09
C MET A 23 0.30 -2.45 -12.88
N ALA A 24 -0.11 -1.21 -13.16
CA ALA A 24 -1.47 -0.72 -12.92
C ALA A 24 -2.55 -1.53 -13.68
N ARG A 25 -2.31 -1.85 -14.97
CA ARG A 25 -3.26 -2.64 -15.77
C ARG A 25 -3.18 -4.14 -15.52
N GLY A 26 -2.05 -4.63 -15.01
CA GLY A 26 -1.78 -6.05 -14.81
C GLY A 26 -2.19 -6.56 -13.43
N LYS A 27 -2.08 -5.73 -12.38
CA LYS A 27 -2.20 -6.14 -10.97
C LYS A 27 -3.56 -6.74 -10.61
N ALA A 28 -4.63 -6.27 -11.23
CA ALA A 28 -6.00 -6.73 -10.97
C ALA A 28 -6.52 -7.77 -11.99
N ARG A 29 -5.68 -8.31 -12.90
CA ARG A 29 -6.13 -9.28 -13.91
C ARG A 29 -6.32 -10.69 -13.36
N SER A 30 -5.46 -11.08 -12.41
CA SER A 30 -5.49 -12.37 -11.73
C SER A 30 -4.75 -12.24 -10.41
N PHE A 31 -5.06 -13.13 -9.47
CA PHE A 31 -4.48 -13.12 -8.14
C PHE A 31 -2.96 -13.37 -8.15
N PHE A 32 -2.43 -14.04 -9.19
CA PHE A 32 -1.02 -14.40 -9.32
C PHE A 32 -0.44 -13.93 -10.67
N THR A 33 -0.24 -12.62 -10.81
CA THR A 33 0.47 -12.06 -11.98
C THR A 33 1.86 -11.58 -11.61
N GLN A 34 2.77 -11.55 -12.59
CA GLN A 34 4.07 -10.90 -12.40
C GLN A 34 3.93 -9.41 -12.09
N ALA A 35 2.91 -8.76 -12.65
CA ALA A 35 2.59 -7.36 -12.41
C ALA A 35 2.30 -7.07 -10.94
N ILE A 36 1.42 -7.84 -10.29
CA ILE A 36 1.15 -7.65 -8.86
C ILE A 36 2.40 -7.94 -8.01
N PHE A 37 3.18 -8.97 -8.35
CA PHE A 37 4.37 -9.32 -7.59
C PHE A 37 5.41 -8.20 -7.61
N VAL A 38 5.77 -7.71 -8.80
CA VAL A 38 6.73 -6.61 -8.94
C VAL A 38 6.19 -5.34 -8.29
N HIS A 39 4.90 -5.06 -8.46
CA HIS A 39 4.27 -3.89 -7.84
C HIS A 39 4.36 -3.93 -6.30
N CYS A 40 3.97 -5.05 -5.68
CA CYS A 40 4.05 -5.22 -4.23
C CYS A 40 5.49 -5.14 -3.72
N LEU A 41 6.46 -5.66 -4.48
CA LEU A 41 7.88 -5.53 -4.12
C LEU A 41 8.35 -4.06 -4.15
N VAL A 42 8.06 -3.33 -5.22
CA VAL A 42 8.42 -1.91 -5.35
C VAL A 42 7.76 -1.08 -4.25
N TYR A 43 6.47 -1.29 -4.03
CA TYR A 43 5.71 -0.63 -2.97
C TYR A 43 6.31 -0.92 -1.59
N THR A 44 6.48 -2.19 -1.25
CA THR A 44 7.02 -2.60 0.07
C THR A 44 8.42 -2.06 0.29
N ALA A 45 9.30 -2.13 -0.72
CA ALA A 45 10.64 -1.57 -0.63
C ALA A 45 10.63 -0.05 -0.38
N THR A 46 9.72 0.67 -1.03
CA THR A 46 9.54 2.13 -0.84
C THR A 46 9.07 2.44 0.59
N LEU A 47 8.11 1.68 1.11
CA LEU A 47 7.60 1.87 2.48
C LEU A 47 8.64 1.51 3.54
N VAL A 48 9.42 0.45 3.33
CA VAL A 48 10.52 0.07 4.23
C VAL A 48 11.60 1.16 4.25
N ALA A 49 11.93 1.74 3.09
CA ALA A 49 12.86 2.86 3.02
C ALA A 49 12.32 4.11 3.74
N ALA A 50 11.03 4.41 3.57
CA ALA A 50 10.38 5.52 4.27
C ALA A 50 10.36 5.33 5.79
N LEU A 51 10.06 4.11 6.27
CA LEU A 51 10.12 3.76 7.69
C LEU A 51 11.55 3.89 8.23
N TRP A 52 12.54 3.34 7.51
CA TRP A 52 13.96 3.44 7.88
C TRP A 52 14.41 4.88 8.06
N ILE A 53 14.09 5.76 7.11
CA ILE A 53 14.39 7.20 7.19
C ILE A 53 13.68 7.84 8.39
N ALA A 54 12.43 7.48 8.65
CA ALA A 54 11.64 8.02 9.74
C ALA A 54 12.16 7.63 11.14
N THR A 55 12.92 6.54 11.24
CA THR A 55 13.40 5.98 12.51
C THR A 55 14.93 6.03 12.68
N LEU A 56 15.64 6.84 11.87
CA LEU A 56 17.10 6.98 11.96
C LEU A 56 17.58 7.41 13.35
N ASP A 57 16.87 8.35 13.98
CA ASP A 57 17.23 8.91 15.28
C ASP A 57 16.57 8.17 16.46
N GLN A 58 15.85 7.07 16.20
CA GLN A 58 15.18 6.31 17.25
C GLN A 58 16.10 5.29 17.91
N THR A 59 16.00 5.20 19.23
CA THR A 59 16.76 4.25 20.06
C THR A 59 16.27 2.81 19.89
N LEU A 60 14.96 2.64 19.71
CA LEU A 60 14.33 1.35 19.42
C LEU A 60 14.00 1.28 17.94
N GLN A 61 14.43 0.20 17.30
CA GLN A 61 14.13 -0.05 15.89
C GLN A 61 12.74 -0.68 15.74
N PRO A 62 11.97 -0.29 14.71
CA PRO A 62 10.66 -0.85 14.45
C PRO A 62 10.76 -2.34 14.06
N PRO A 63 9.67 -3.12 14.21
CA PRO A 63 9.67 -4.54 13.84
C PRO A 63 9.62 -4.72 12.31
N TYR A 64 10.73 -4.47 11.62
CA TYR A 64 10.82 -4.42 10.15
C TYR A 64 10.30 -5.68 9.45
N LEU A 65 10.53 -6.88 10.01
CA LEU A 65 10.04 -8.11 9.40
C LEU A 65 8.50 -8.17 9.41
N ILE A 66 7.89 -7.79 10.54
CA ILE A 66 6.43 -7.76 10.69
C ILE A 66 5.86 -6.67 9.78
N PHE A 67 6.51 -5.51 9.70
CA PHE A 67 6.15 -4.44 8.78
C PHE A 67 6.17 -4.91 7.32
N LEU A 68 7.29 -5.47 6.86
CA LEU A 68 7.47 -5.96 5.50
C LEU A 68 6.38 -6.97 5.13
N LEU A 69 6.16 -7.97 5.98
CA LEU A 69 5.14 -9.00 5.73
C LEU A 69 3.72 -8.41 5.71
N THR A 70 3.42 -7.51 6.66
CA THR A 70 2.10 -6.86 6.73
C THR A 70 1.83 -6.06 5.47
N ILE A 71 2.76 -5.19 5.09
CA ILE A 71 2.62 -4.31 3.92
C ILE A 71 2.55 -5.11 2.63
N PHE A 72 3.43 -6.08 2.43
CA PHE A 72 3.44 -6.88 1.21
C PHE A 72 2.15 -7.68 1.05
N LEU A 73 1.73 -8.38 2.10
CA LEU A 73 0.54 -9.24 2.05
C LEU A 73 -0.75 -8.41 1.95
N SER A 74 -0.88 -7.33 2.69
CA SER A 74 -2.06 -6.47 2.62
C SER A 74 -2.20 -5.83 1.24
N HIS A 75 -1.10 -5.31 0.68
CA HIS A 75 -1.11 -4.65 -0.63
C HIS A 75 -1.51 -5.64 -1.71
N TRP A 76 -0.94 -6.86 -1.66
CA TRP A 76 -1.32 -7.95 -2.55
C TRP A 76 -2.81 -8.28 -2.46
N LEU A 77 -3.33 -8.48 -1.25
CA LEU A 77 -4.73 -8.86 -1.04
C LEU A 77 -5.70 -7.79 -1.54
N ILE A 78 -5.39 -6.51 -1.29
CA ILE A 78 -6.22 -5.38 -1.71
C ILE A 78 -6.26 -5.28 -3.24
N ASP A 79 -5.09 -5.29 -3.89
CA ASP A 79 -4.98 -5.04 -5.33
C ASP A 79 -5.37 -6.25 -6.16
N ALA A 80 -4.80 -7.43 -5.86
CA ALA A 80 -5.05 -8.65 -6.60
C ALA A 80 -6.48 -9.17 -6.37
N GLY A 81 -7.00 -8.96 -5.16
CA GLY A 81 -8.38 -9.27 -4.79
C GLY A 81 -9.41 -8.24 -5.26
N ASN A 82 -8.98 -7.12 -5.87
CA ASN A 82 -9.85 -6.04 -6.32
C ASN A 82 -10.81 -5.54 -5.21
N VAL A 83 -10.30 -5.41 -3.98
CA VAL A 83 -11.11 -5.08 -2.80
C VAL A 83 -11.84 -3.74 -2.98
N ALA A 84 -11.17 -2.74 -3.55
CA ALA A 84 -11.79 -1.45 -3.87
C ALA A 84 -12.98 -1.60 -4.83
N GLY A 85 -12.89 -2.47 -5.84
CA GLY A 85 -13.99 -2.74 -6.77
C GLY A 85 -15.18 -3.45 -6.09
N HIS A 86 -14.91 -4.38 -5.17
CA HIS A 86 -15.94 -5.00 -4.35
C HIS A 86 -16.61 -4.00 -3.42
N TRP A 87 -15.85 -3.11 -2.78
CA TRP A 87 -16.35 -2.06 -1.90
C TRP A 87 -17.25 -1.07 -2.63
N VAL A 88 -16.79 -0.54 -3.77
CA VAL A 88 -17.58 0.39 -4.61
C VAL A 88 -18.90 -0.24 -5.03
N ARG A 89 -18.91 -1.54 -5.35
CA ARG A 89 -20.13 -2.27 -5.70
C ARG A 89 -21.06 -2.45 -4.51
N TRP A 90 -20.52 -2.85 -3.36
CA TRP A 90 -21.26 -3.08 -2.12
C TRP A 90 -22.01 -1.81 -1.68
N TRP A 91 -21.31 -0.68 -1.66
CA TRP A 91 -21.87 0.61 -1.25
C TRP A 91 -22.58 1.38 -2.36
N ARG A 92 -22.67 0.79 -3.57
CA ARG A 92 -23.27 1.43 -4.76
C ARG A 92 -22.69 2.82 -5.05
N GLN A 93 -21.38 2.98 -4.84
CA GLN A 93 -20.68 4.23 -5.12
C GLN A 93 -20.59 4.51 -6.62
N SER A 94 -20.27 5.75 -6.97
CA SER A 94 -20.06 6.17 -8.35
C SER A 94 -19.00 5.29 -9.03
N ARG A 95 -19.27 4.90 -10.28
CA ARG A 95 -18.35 4.07 -11.10
C ARG A 95 -17.22 4.87 -11.75
N LEU A 96 -17.08 6.15 -11.38
CA LEU A 96 -15.97 6.98 -11.84
C LEU A 96 -14.65 6.36 -11.40
N LEU A 97 -13.68 6.30 -12.32
CA LEU A 97 -12.36 5.74 -12.05
C LEU A 97 -11.71 6.37 -10.82
N PHE A 98 -11.80 7.71 -10.70
CA PHE A 98 -11.24 8.44 -9.58
C PHE A 98 -11.81 7.99 -8.22
N VAL A 99 -13.11 7.73 -8.13
CA VAL A 99 -13.73 7.24 -6.88
C VAL A 99 -13.16 5.88 -6.49
N ARG A 100 -13.01 4.97 -7.46
CA ARG A 100 -12.39 3.67 -7.21
C ARG A 100 -10.93 3.81 -6.78
N ILE A 101 -10.17 4.71 -7.40
CA ILE A 101 -8.78 5.00 -6.98
C ILE A 101 -8.78 5.53 -5.54
N MET A 102 -9.63 6.49 -5.18
CA MET A 102 -9.66 7.02 -3.81
C MET A 102 -10.02 5.96 -2.76
N VAL A 103 -10.96 5.06 -3.06
CA VAL A 103 -11.28 3.93 -2.18
C VAL A 103 -10.06 3.01 -2.01
N ASP A 104 -9.40 2.68 -3.11
CA ASP A 104 -8.19 1.85 -3.14
C ASP A 104 -7.06 2.45 -2.28
N GLN A 105 -6.72 3.72 -2.50
CA GLN A 105 -5.71 4.43 -1.70
C GLN A 105 -6.08 4.50 -0.21
N THR A 106 -7.36 4.73 0.10
CA THR A 106 -7.83 4.79 1.48
C THR A 106 -7.64 3.43 2.18
N LEU A 107 -7.91 2.31 1.51
CA LEU A 107 -7.68 0.98 2.08
C LEU A 107 -6.21 0.76 2.43
N HIS A 108 -5.29 1.17 1.56
CA HIS A 108 -3.84 1.08 1.80
C HIS A 108 -3.39 1.99 2.95
N VAL A 109 -3.87 3.22 2.99
CA VAL A 109 -3.59 4.15 4.10
C VAL A 109 -4.14 3.65 5.43
N LEU A 110 -5.31 3.00 5.43
CA LEU A 110 -5.83 2.36 6.64
C LEU A 110 -4.85 1.32 7.15
N VAL A 111 -4.31 0.44 6.30
CA VAL A 111 -3.28 -0.54 6.74
C VAL A 111 -2.11 0.15 7.43
N LEU A 112 -1.61 1.27 6.90
CA LEU A 112 -0.52 2.03 7.52
C LEU A 112 -0.91 2.60 8.88
N ALA A 113 -2.13 3.14 8.99
CA ALA A 113 -2.65 3.65 10.26
C ALA A 113 -2.82 2.53 11.28
N PHE A 114 -3.33 1.38 10.86
CA PHE A 114 -3.42 0.18 11.70
C PHE A 114 -2.02 -0.25 12.15
N PHE A 115 -1.07 -0.42 11.23
CA PHE A 115 0.26 -0.84 11.64
C PHE A 115 0.91 0.12 12.64
N MET A 116 0.76 1.44 12.42
CA MET A 116 1.30 2.44 13.31
C MET A 116 0.71 2.30 14.72
N GLU A 117 -0.62 2.32 14.86
CA GLU A 117 -1.29 2.31 16.18
C GLU A 117 -0.94 1.07 17.04
N TRP A 118 -0.77 -0.11 16.40
CA TRP A 118 -0.60 -1.37 17.13
C TRP A 118 0.85 -1.83 17.26
N TRP A 119 1.79 -1.28 16.49
CA TRP A 119 3.18 -1.76 16.46
C TRP A 119 4.26 -0.68 16.63
N LEU A 120 3.93 0.62 16.55
CA LEU A 120 4.88 1.74 16.61
C LEU A 120 4.44 2.85 17.56
#